data_AF-A0A953HAH1-F1
#
_entry.id   AF-A0A953HAH1-F1
#
_cell.length_a   1.000
_cell.length_b   1.000
_cell.length_c   1.000
_cell.angle_alpha   90.00
_cell.angle_beta   90.00
_cell.angle_gamma   90.00
#
_symmetry.space_group_name_H-M   'P 1'
#
loop_
_entity.id
_entity.type
_entity.pdbx_description
1 polymer ?
#
loop_
_entity_poly.entity_id
_entity_poly.type
_entity_poly.pdbx_seq_one_letter_code
_entity_poly.pdbx_strand_id
1 'polypeptide(L)'
;MSADLSNWVYWTLPIVGGLNGWFTTFLAIRMLFRPRKPVRILGFSYLAPLPKRQLEIAGRIGHIVETELLNYRDLRQQVVTPEFLGQIQEAIGSKIGDMLAERRKQLPRLVQKLVTDDLLEGVRKAFSNEIAGHLPELVDRMFDLLSENVSIQRLVAEKVAAFELEKLEEVVFSLAARELRLIELFCGALGFCIGVLQMMLTPH
;
A
#
# COMPACT_ATOMS: atom_id res chain seq x y z
N MET A 1 62.29 21.30 -20.59
CA MET A 1 61.44 21.08 -19.41
C MET A 1 59.98 21.46 -19.70
N SER A 2 59.47 21.07 -20.88
CA SER A 2 58.11 21.38 -21.36
C SER A 2 57.39 20.16 -21.96
N ALA A 3 58.04 18.99 -22.03
CA ALA A 3 57.47 17.77 -22.60
C ALA A 3 56.68 16.93 -21.58
N ASP A 4 57.05 16.99 -20.29
CA ASP A 4 56.39 16.18 -19.25
C ASP A 4 55.00 16.72 -18.83
N LEU A 5 54.74 18.01 -19.06
CA LEU A 5 53.43 18.62 -18.80
C LEU A 5 52.34 18.17 -19.79
N SER A 6 52.74 17.78 -21.01
CA SER A 6 51.82 17.37 -22.08
C SER A 6 51.19 16.00 -21.79
N ASN A 7 52.00 15.02 -21.39
CA ASN A 7 51.55 13.64 -21.17
C ASN A 7 50.52 13.51 -20.04
N TRP A 8 50.65 14.29 -18.96
CA TRP A 8 49.72 14.20 -17.84
C TRP A 8 48.31 14.70 -18.20
N VAL A 9 48.20 15.70 -19.07
CA VAL A 9 46.92 16.25 -19.55
C VAL A 9 46.12 15.21 -20.31
N TYR A 10 46.76 14.35 -21.12
CA TYR A 10 46.04 13.30 -21.85
C TYR A 10 45.42 12.24 -20.94
N TRP A 11 46.09 11.87 -19.84
CA TRP A 11 45.54 10.95 -18.84
C TRP A 11 44.40 11.57 -18.03
N THR A 12 44.30 12.91 -17.96
CA THR A 12 43.16 13.56 -17.30
C THR A 12 41.85 13.39 -18.07
N LEU A 13 41.87 13.21 -19.40
CA LEU A 13 40.66 13.12 -20.22
C LEU A 13 39.77 11.91 -19.86
N PRO A 14 40.27 10.65 -19.82
CA PRO A 14 39.49 9.49 -19.35
C PRO A 14 38.98 9.63 -17.92
N ILE A 15 39.82 10.14 -17.02
CA ILE A 15 39.51 10.24 -15.59
C ILE A 15 38.41 11.27 -15.36
N VAL A 16 38.53 12.45 -15.97
CA VAL A 16 37.52 13.53 -15.87
C VAL A 16 36.23 13.11 -16.57
N GLY A 17 36.30 12.42 -17.72
CA GLY A 17 35.13 11.89 -18.41
C GLY A 17 34.36 10.87 -17.56
N GLY A 18 35.06 9.91 -16.96
CA GLY A 18 34.46 8.92 -16.07
C GLY A 18 33.89 9.53 -14.78
N LEU A 19 34.63 10.46 -14.16
CA LEU A 19 34.17 11.17 -12.96
C LEU A 19 32.93 12.02 -13.24
N ASN A 20 32.89 12.76 -14.36
CA ASN A 20 31.72 13.56 -14.73
C ASN A 20 30.51 12.67 -15.02
N GLY A 21 30.70 11.53 -15.73
CA GLY A 21 29.64 10.57 -16.01
C GLY A 21 29.05 9.96 -14.74
N TRP A 22 29.92 9.54 -13.80
CA TRP A 22 29.49 9.03 -12.51
C TRP A 22 28.83 10.11 -11.65
N PHE A 23 29.46 11.28 -11.50
CA PHE A 23 28.97 12.38 -10.66
C PHE A 23 27.63 12.94 -11.13
N THR A 24 27.45 13.12 -12.44
CA THR A 24 26.18 13.61 -13.01
C THR A 24 25.05 12.63 -12.75
N THR A 25 25.32 11.33 -12.91
CA THR A 25 24.33 10.27 -12.66
C THR A 25 23.99 10.16 -11.18
N PHE A 26 24.99 10.17 -10.31
CA PHE A 26 24.83 10.22 -8.86
C PHE A 26 23.99 11.41 -8.42
N LEU A 27 24.27 12.61 -8.95
CA LEU A 27 23.53 13.82 -8.64
C LEU A 27 22.07 13.73 -9.12
N ALA A 28 21.85 13.23 -10.35
CA ALA A 28 20.51 13.08 -10.93
C ALA A 28 19.65 12.11 -10.12
N ILE A 29 20.21 10.98 -9.69
CA ILE A 29 19.52 10.01 -8.83
C ILE A 29 19.15 10.68 -7.52
N ARG A 30 20.08 11.39 -6.88
CA ARG A 30 19.81 12.08 -5.62
C ARG A 30 18.73 13.16 -5.78
N MET A 31 18.70 13.84 -6.93
CA MET A 31 17.69 14.84 -7.28
C MET A 31 16.29 14.26 -7.51
N LEU A 32 16.18 12.98 -7.88
CA LEU A 32 14.89 12.30 -8.05
C LEU A 32 14.15 12.11 -6.72
N PHE A 33 14.90 11.89 -5.63
CA PHE A 33 14.38 11.58 -4.30
C PHE A 33 14.39 12.78 -3.33
N ARG A 34 15.34 13.71 -3.47
CA ARG A 34 15.45 14.94 -2.66
C ARG A 34 15.57 16.17 -3.57
N PRO A 35 14.97 17.34 -3.28
CA PRO A 35 14.46 17.83 -1.99
C PRO A 35 12.95 17.64 -1.81
N ARG A 36 12.52 17.46 -0.55
CA ARG A 36 11.11 17.20 -0.16
C ARG A 36 10.25 18.46 -0.12
N LYS A 37 10.88 19.63 -0.04
CA LYS A 37 10.24 20.95 -0.10
C LYS A 37 10.80 21.70 -1.31
N PRO A 38 10.00 22.57 -1.96
CA PRO A 38 10.46 23.33 -3.11
C PRO A 38 11.61 24.23 -2.70
N VAL A 39 12.78 24.03 -3.32
CA VAL A 39 13.94 24.92 -3.13
C VAL A 39 13.96 25.93 -4.27
N ARG A 40 14.13 27.21 -3.94
CA ARG A 40 14.28 28.27 -4.94
C ARG A 40 15.76 28.55 -5.15
N ILE A 41 16.24 28.33 -6.36
CA ILE A 41 17.62 28.63 -6.76
C ILE A 41 17.54 29.54 -7.99
N LEU A 42 18.14 30.73 -7.90
CA LEU A 42 18.24 31.68 -9.03
C LEU A 42 16.89 31.96 -9.76
N GLY A 43 15.79 32.04 -9.01
CA GLY A 43 14.45 32.29 -9.55
C GLY A 43 13.69 31.04 -10.04
N PHE A 44 14.34 29.88 -10.13
CA PHE A 44 13.70 28.61 -10.47
C PHE A 44 13.36 27.81 -9.21
N SER A 45 12.19 27.17 -9.20
CA SER A 45 11.76 26.29 -8.09
C SER A 45 11.93 24.83 -8.50
N TYR A 46 12.76 24.08 -7.77
CA TYR A 46 12.95 22.64 -7.97
C TYR A 46 12.31 21.84 -6.83
N LEU A 47 11.57 20.80 -7.19
CA LEU A 47 10.99 19.83 -6.26
C LEU A 47 11.19 18.43 -6.84
N ALA A 48 11.60 17.49 -6.00
CA ALA A 48 11.77 16.11 -6.42
C ALA A 48 10.47 15.55 -7.06
N PRO A 49 10.55 14.87 -8.22
CA PRO A 49 9.36 14.35 -8.91
C PRO A 49 8.55 13.34 -8.10
N LEU A 50 9.20 12.54 -7.25
CA LEU A 50 8.56 11.47 -6.49
C LEU A 50 7.62 12.00 -5.39
N PRO A 51 8.03 12.92 -4.49
CA PRO A 51 7.11 13.59 -3.57
C PRO A 51 5.95 14.30 -4.29
N LYS A 52 6.20 14.91 -5.46
CA LYS A 52 5.18 15.62 -6.24
C LYS A 52 4.05 14.70 -6.72
N ARG A 53 4.32 13.40 -6.91
CA ARG A 53 3.37 12.41 -7.44
C ARG A 53 2.83 11.46 -6.37
N GLN A 54 3.19 11.63 -5.10
CA GLN A 54 2.78 10.72 -4.02
C GLN A 54 1.25 10.53 -3.95
N LEU A 55 0.48 11.61 -4.06
CA LEU A 55 -0.99 11.53 -4.06
C LEU A 55 -1.53 10.74 -5.25
N GLU A 56 -0.94 10.91 -6.43
CA GLU A 56 -1.30 10.15 -7.63
C GLU A 56 -0.99 8.65 -7.43
N ILE A 57 0.19 8.34 -6.89
CA ILE A 57 0.62 6.96 -6.60
C ILE A 57 -0.31 6.33 -5.55
N ALA A 58 -0.64 7.05 -4.48
CA ALA A 58 -1.56 6.57 -3.44
C ALA A 58 -2.95 6.27 -4.02
N GLY A 59 -3.48 7.13 -4.90
CA GLY A 59 -4.75 6.89 -5.59
C GLY A 59 -4.72 5.66 -6.51
N ARG A 60 -3.62 5.44 -7.24
CA ARG A 60 -3.43 4.26 -8.10
C ARG A 60 -3.30 2.97 -7.29
N ILE A 61 -2.53 3.00 -6.19
CA ILE A 61 -2.43 1.85 -5.28
C ILE A 61 -3.80 1.54 -4.69
N GLY A 62 -4.53 2.56 -4.22
CA GLY A 62 -5.89 2.38 -3.71
C GLY A 62 -6.81 1.71 -4.72
N HIS A 63 -6.77 2.16 -5.98
CA HIS A 63 -7.56 1.55 -7.06
C HIS A 63 -7.20 0.08 -7.26
N ILE A 64 -5.91 -0.25 -7.38
CA ILE A 64 -5.46 -1.64 -7.56
C ILE A 64 -5.89 -2.52 -6.38
N VAL A 65 -5.76 -2.01 -5.16
CA VAL A 65 -6.17 -2.76 -3.96
C VAL A 65 -7.68 -3.01 -3.97
N GLU A 66 -8.50 -2.01 -4.31
CA GLU A 66 -9.97 -2.18 -4.38
C GLU A 66 -10.40 -3.12 -5.51
N THR A 67 -9.77 -3.05 -6.68
CA THR A 67 -10.21 -3.86 -7.84
C THR A 67 -9.65 -5.26 -7.85
N GLU A 68 -8.39 -5.45 -7.43
CA GLU A 68 -7.66 -6.73 -7.58
C GLU A 68 -7.46 -7.50 -6.27
N LEU A 69 -7.45 -6.83 -5.11
CA LEU A 69 -7.11 -7.49 -3.83
C LEU A 69 -8.29 -7.58 -2.85
N LEU A 70 -9.08 -6.52 -2.74
CA LEU A 70 -10.16 -6.36 -1.76
C LEU A 70 -11.45 -5.92 -2.47
N ASN A 71 -11.85 -6.65 -3.50
CA ASN A 71 -13.12 -6.38 -4.19
C ASN A 71 -14.29 -6.85 -3.33
N TYR A 72 -15.34 -6.01 -3.22
CA TYR A 72 -16.59 -6.34 -2.54
C TYR A 72 -17.22 -7.65 -3.00
N ARG A 73 -17.09 -8.00 -4.28
CA ARG A 73 -17.59 -9.28 -4.81
C ARG A 73 -16.91 -10.47 -4.14
N ASP A 74 -15.59 -10.44 -4.03
CA ASP A 74 -14.81 -11.56 -3.50
C ASP A 74 -14.97 -11.64 -1.97
N LEU A 75 -15.00 -10.48 -1.29
CA LEU A 75 -15.31 -10.40 0.14
C LEU A 75 -16.70 -10.97 0.45
N ARG A 76 -17.71 -10.63 -0.36
CA ARG A 76 -19.06 -11.19 -0.23
C ARG A 76 -19.05 -12.71 -0.39
N GLN A 77 -18.35 -13.24 -1.38
CA GLN A 77 -18.27 -14.69 -1.60
C GLN A 77 -17.60 -15.45 -0.45
N GLN A 78 -16.62 -14.84 0.24
CA GLN A 78 -16.00 -15.46 1.41
C GLN A 78 -16.89 -15.41 2.66
N VAL A 79 -17.73 -14.39 2.79
CA VAL A 79 -18.60 -14.18 3.95
C VAL A 79 -19.95 -14.89 3.81
N VAL A 80 -20.49 -15.02 2.61
CA VAL A 80 -21.72 -15.78 2.33
C VAL A 80 -21.40 -17.27 2.13
N THR A 81 -20.62 -17.83 3.06
CA THR A 81 -20.31 -19.26 3.10
C THR A 81 -21.21 -19.95 4.13
N PRO A 82 -21.65 -21.20 3.89
CA PRO A 82 -22.46 -21.95 4.85
C PRO A 82 -21.82 -22.03 6.24
N GLU A 83 -20.49 -22.15 6.29
CA GLU A 83 -19.73 -22.19 7.53
C GLU A 83 -19.81 -20.86 8.30
N PHE A 84 -19.55 -19.72 7.64
CA PHE A 84 -19.59 -18.41 8.30
C PHE A 84 -21.02 -18.01 8.72
N LEU A 85 -22.00 -18.29 7.86
CA LEU A 85 -23.41 -18.07 8.18
C LEU A 85 -23.86 -18.95 9.35
N GLY A 86 -23.40 -20.20 9.42
CA GLY A 86 -23.62 -21.09 10.56
C GLY A 86 -23.03 -20.55 11.86
N GLN A 87 -21.81 -20.00 11.82
CA GLN A 87 -21.20 -19.37 13.00
C GLN A 87 -21.99 -18.15 13.49
N ILE A 88 -22.49 -17.31 12.57
CA ILE A 88 -23.35 -16.18 12.95
C ILE A 88 -24.68 -16.69 13.53
N GLN A 89 -25.31 -17.68 12.89
CA GLN A 89 -26.56 -18.26 13.38
C GLN A 89 -26.40 -18.83 14.79
N GLU A 90 -25.31 -19.53 15.07
CA GLU A 90 -25.01 -20.07 16.39
C GLU A 90 -24.75 -18.97 17.41
N ALA A 91 -23.97 -17.94 17.06
CA ALA A 91 -23.72 -16.79 17.92
C ALA A 91 -25.02 -16.04 18.29
N ILE A 92 -25.90 -15.83 17.30
CA ILE A 92 -27.22 -15.22 17.50
C ILE A 92 -28.09 -16.14 18.37
N GLY A 93 -28.15 -17.44 18.05
CA GLY A 93 -28.95 -18.41 18.81
C GLY A 93 -28.52 -18.52 20.27
N SER A 94 -27.21 -18.51 20.52
CA SER A 94 -26.64 -18.48 21.87
C SER A 94 -27.06 -17.22 22.61
N LYS A 95 -26.89 -16.05 21.99
CA LYS A 95 -27.27 -14.76 22.58
C LYS A 95 -28.77 -14.66 22.89
N ILE A 96 -29.62 -15.17 21.99
CA ILE A 96 -31.07 -15.24 22.21
C ILE A 96 -31.38 -16.15 23.40
N GLY A 97 -30.75 -17.32 23.48
CA GLY A 97 -30.90 -18.24 24.61
C GLY A 97 -30.57 -17.58 25.95
N ASP A 98 -29.43 -16.89 26.01
CA ASP A 98 -29.01 -16.16 27.21
C ASP A 98 -29.99 -15.04 27.59
N MET A 99 -30.44 -14.27 26.61
CA MET A 99 -31.42 -13.20 26.81
C MET A 99 -32.77 -13.74 27.32
N LEU A 100 -33.24 -14.86 26.76
CA LEU A 100 -34.47 -15.52 27.18
C LEU A 100 -34.36 -16.07 28.62
N ALA A 101 -33.24 -16.70 28.94
CA ALA A 101 -32.98 -17.22 30.29
C ALA A 101 -32.90 -16.09 31.33
N GLU A 102 -32.23 -14.99 30.99
CA GLU A 102 -32.15 -13.83 31.86
C GLU A 102 -33.51 -13.14 32.02
N ARG A 103 -34.29 -13.04 30.94
CA ARG A 103 -35.64 -12.49 30.99
C ARG A 103 -36.57 -13.36 31.82
N ARG A 104 -36.43 -14.70 31.78
CA ARG A 104 -37.17 -15.63 32.65
C ARG A 104 -36.95 -15.31 34.13
N LYS A 105 -35.72 -15.03 34.56
CA LYS A 105 -35.42 -14.68 35.97
C LYS A 105 -36.14 -13.41 36.44
N GLN A 106 -36.41 -12.48 35.53
CA GLN A 106 -37.10 -11.21 35.81
C GLN A 106 -38.62 -11.37 35.92
N LEU A 107 -39.19 -12.52 35.54
CA LEU A 107 -40.63 -12.75 35.59
C LEU A 107 -41.11 -13.12 37.00
N PRO A 108 -42.38 -12.86 37.35
CA PRO A 108 -42.97 -13.34 38.62
C PRO A 108 -42.91 -14.87 38.75
N ARG A 109 -42.78 -15.38 39.98
CA ARG A 109 -42.61 -16.83 40.27
C ARG A 109 -43.64 -17.75 39.61
N LEU A 110 -44.87 -17.29 39.44
CA LEU A 110 -45.93 -18.06 38.76
C LEU A 110 -45.60 -18.28 37.28
N VAL A 111 -45.11 -17.24 36.60
CA VAL A 111 -44.75 -17.29 35.17
C VAL A 111 -43.45 -18.06 34.96
N GLN A 112 -42.48 -17.98 35.89
CA GLN A 112 -41.24 -18.77 35.83
C GLN A 112 -41.47 -20.28 35.80
N LYS A 113 -42.55 -20.75 36.46
CA LYS A 113 -42.95 -22.17 36.48
C LYS A 113 -43.65 -22.59 35.19
N LEU A 114 -44.35 -21.67 34.53
CA LEU A 114 -45.01 -21.90 33.24
C LEU A 114 -44.01 -21.88 32.08
N VAL A 115 -42.98 -21.03 32.17
CA VAL A 115 -41.89 -20.95 31.19
C VAL A 115 -40.84 -22.01 31.55
N THR A 116 -41.01 -23.21 30.98
CA THR A 116 -40.07 -24.32 31.12
C THR A 116 -38.83 -24.12 30.25
N ASP A 117 -37.75 -24.82 30.58
CA ASP A 117 -36.53 -24.81 29.77
C ASP A 117 -36.77 -25.35 28.35
N ASP A 118 -37.65 -26.34 28.20
CA ASP A 118 -38.06 -26.87 26.88
C ASP A 118 -38.78 -25.81 26.02
N LEU A 119 -39.64 -24.98 26.62
CA LEU A 119 -40.29 -23.88 25.93
C LEU A 119 -39.27 -22.84 25.48
N LEU A 120 -38.31 -22.49 26.34
CA LEU A 120 -37.24 -21.55 25.98
C LEU A 120 -36.36 -22.10 24.86
N GLU A 121 -36.01 -23.38 24.91
CA GLU A 121 -35.22 -24.03 23.86
C GLU A 121 -36.00 -24.12 22.54
N GLY A 122 -37.31 -24.41 22.61
CA GLY A 122 -38.20 -24.39 21.45
C GLY A 122 -38.30 -23.01 20.81
N VAL A 123 -38.47 -21.95 21.61
CA VAL A 123 -38.46 -20.55 21.14
C VAL A 123 -37.11 -20.19 20.54
N ARG A 124 -36.00 -20.55 21.22
CA ARG A 124 -34.63 -20.33 20.71
C ARG A 124 -34.45 -20.99 19.34
N LYS A 125 -34.82 -22.26 19.19
CA LYS A 125 -34.69 -23.00 17.92
C LYS A 125 -35.57 -22.40 16.83
N ALA A 126 -36.82 -22.04 17.14
CA ALA A 126 -37.72 -21.41 16.17
C ALA A 126 -37.15 -20.07 15.66
N PHE A 127 -36.68 -19.20 16.57
CA PHE A 127 -36.03 -17.95 16.19
C PHE A 127 -34.73 -18.16 15.42
N SER A 128 -33.87 -19.08 15.86
CA SER A 128 -32.62 -19.40 15.16
C SER A 128 -32.85 -19.90 13.74
N ASN A 129 -33.89 -20.71 13.51
CA ASN A 129 -34.22 -21.23 12.18
C ASN A 129 -34.81 -20.14 11.29
N GLU A 130 -35.69 -19.29 11.83
CA GLU A 130 -36.24 -18.14 11.10
C GLU A 130 -35.12 -17.19 10.67
N ILE A 131 -34.21 -16.84 11.60
CA ILE A 131 -33.07 -15.96 11.32
C ILE A 131 -32.16 -16.59 10.27
N ALA A 132 -31.90 -17.90 10.34
CA ALA A 132 -31.07 -18.59 9.35
C ALA A 132 -31.61 -18.47 7.92
N GLY A 133 -32.93 -18.46 7.74
CA GLY A 133 -33.57 -18.27 6.44
C GLY A 133 -33.34 -16.87 5.85
N HIS A 134 -33.28 -15.84 6.70
CA HIS A 134 -33.12 -14.44 6.27
C HIS A 134 -31.68 -13.92 6.34
N LEU A 135 -30.80 -14.63 7.05
CA LEU A 135 -29.43 -14.21 7.30
C LEU A 135 -28.61 -13.98 6.00
N PRO A 136 -28.69 -14.86 4.97
CA PRO A 136 -27.99 -14.62 3.71
C PRO A 136 -28.39 -13.29 3.06
N GLU A 137 -29.69 -13.00 3.00
CA GLU A 137 -30.20 -11.74 2.42
C GLU A 137 -29.81 -10.52 3.24
N LEU A 138 -29.70 -10.65 4.56
CA LEU A 138 -29.27 -9.57 5.44
C LEU A 138 -27.78 -9.25 5.21
N VAL A 139 -26.94 -10.28 5.15
CA VAL A 139 -25.51 -10.13 4.85
C VAL A 139 -25.31 -9.53 3.45
N ASP A 140 -26.07 -9.99 2.46
CA ASP A 140 -26.04 -9.44 1.11
C ASP A 140 -26.38 -7.95 1.08
N ARG A 141 -27.48 -7.54 1.73
CA ARG A 141 -27.85 -6.12 1.87
C ARG A 141 -26.77 -5.31 2.59
N MET A 142 -26.07 -5.88 3.57
CA MET A 142 -24.96 -5.21 4.23
C MET A 142 -23.79 -4.96 3.27
N PHE A 143 -23.46 -5.92 2.41
CA PHE A 143 -22.42 -5.72 1.39
C PHE A 143 -22.80 -4.66 0.35
N ASP A 144 -24.07 -4.63 -0.06
CA ASP A 144 -24.56 -3.59 -0.96
C ASP A 144 -24.39 -2.20 -0.32
N LEU A 145 -24.83 -2.02 0.94
CA LEU A 145 -24.64 -0.78 1.69
C LEU A 145 -23.16 -0.40 1.88
N LEU A 146 -22.29 -1.38 2.16
CA LEU A 146 -20.85 -1.14 2.27
C LEU A 146 -20.27 -0.65 0.93
N SER A 147 -20.65 -1.28 -0.18
CA SER A 147 -20.15 -0.90 -1.51
C SER A 147 -20.56 0.52 -1.92
N GLU A 148 -21.74 0.98 -1.49
CA GLU A 148 -22.23 2.32 -1.79
C GLU A 148 -21.61 3.40 -0.89
N ASN A 149 -21.35 3.09 0.38
CA ASN A 149 -20.95 4.09 1.38
C ASN A 149 -19.46 4.08 1.73
N VAL A 150 -18.75 3.01 1.39
CA VAL A 150 -17.32 2.83 1.72
C VAL A 150 -16.53 2.68 0.42
N SER A 151 -15.52 3.52 0.22
CA SER A 151 -14.55 3.33 -0.86
C SER A 151 -13.25 2.79 -0.27
N ILE A 152 -12.92 1.56 -0.64
CA ILE A 152 -11.66 0.93 -0.23
C ILE A 152 -10.49 1.68 -0.88
N GLN A 153 -10.64 2.09 -2.13
CA GLN A 153 -9.64 2.92 -2.80
C GLN A 153 -9.32 4.16 -1.98
N ARG A 154 -10.34 4.91 -1.54
CA ARG A 154 -10.13 6.14 -0.77
C ARG A 154 -9.48 5.84 0.58
N LEU A 155 -9.96 4.82 1.29
CA LEU A 155 -9.41 4.42 2.59
C LEU A 155 -7.93 4.06 2.49
N VAL A 156 -7.57 3.27 1.49
CA VAL A 156 -6.18 2.86 1.23
C VAL A 156 -5.35 4.05 0.77
N ALA A 157 -5.86 4.87 -0.15
CA ALA A 157 -5.16 6.06 -0.63
C ALA A 157 -4.85 7.05 0.50
N GLU A 158 -5.80 7.30 1.41
CA GLU A 158 -5.59 8.15 2.58
C GLU A 158 -4.55 7.55 3.53
N LYS A 159 -4.57 6.23 3.77
CA LYS A 159 -3.55 5.55 4.58
C LYS A 159 -2.16 5.60 3.95
N VAL A 160 -2.05 5.40 2.63
CA VAL A 160 -0.80 5.47 1.87
C VAL A 160 -0.28 6.92 1.80
N ALA A 161 -1.16 7.90 1.65
CA ALA A 161 -0.79 9.31 1.70
C ALA A 161 -0.34 9.74 3.10
N ALA A 162 -0.89 9.12 4.14
CA ALA A 162 -0.48 9.33 5.53
C ALA A 162 0.86 8.67 5.90
N PHE A 163 1.42 7.80 5.05
CA PHE A 163 2.81 7.39 5.22
C PHE A 163 3.72 8.59 5.01
N GLU A 164 4.59 8.81 5.99
CA GLU A 164 5.63 9.83 5.91
C GLU A 164 6.48 9.58 4.64
N LEU A 165 6.70 10.65 3.87
CA LEU A 165 7.57 10.65 2.68
C LEU A 165 8.92 9.97 2.92
N GLU A 166 9.41 10.02 4.16
CA GLU A 166 10.63 9.34 4.63
C GLU A 166 10.61 7.83 4.45
N LYS A 167 9.53 7.16 4.86
CA LYS A 167 9.42 5.71 4.77
C LYS A 167 9.21 5.26 3.33
N LEU A 168 8.46 6.03 2.54
CA LEU A 168 8.28 5.75 1.12
C LEU A 168 9.61 5.89 0.37
N GLU A 169 10.38 6.95 0.66
CA GLU A 169 11.73 7.15 0.13
C GLU A 169 12.63 5.98 0.53
N GLU A 170 12.61 5.54 1.79
CA GLU A 170 13.44 4.43 2.27
C GLU A 170 13.11 3.10 1.58
N VAL A 171 11.83 2.77 1.41
CA VAL A 171 11.41 1.53 0.72
C VAL A 171 11.80 1.59 -0.76
N VAL A 172 11.48 2.68 -1.46
CA VAL A 172 11.79 2.80 -2.89
C VAL A 172 13.31 2.87 -3.11
N PHE A 173 14.03 3.63 -2.30
CA PHE A 173 15.48 3.76 -2.41
C PHE A 173 16.18 2.46 -2.02
N SER A 174 15.77 1.74 -0.99
CA SER A 174 16.40 0.46 -0.62
C SER A 174 16.23 -0.60 -1.71
N LEU A 175 15.07 -0.63 -2.37
CA LEU A 175 14.81 -1.52 -3.51
C LEU A 175 15.59 -1.09 -4.76
N ALA A 176 15.55 0.19 -5.12
CA ALA A 176 16.15 0.71 -6.35
C ALA A 176 17.67 0.96 -6.25
N ALA A 177 18.25 1.10 -5.05
CA ALA A 177 19.65 1.49 -4.87
C ALA A 177 20.65 0.50 -5.48
N ARG A 178 20.27 -0.77 -5.67
CA ARG A 178 21.14 -1.73 -6.36
C ARG A 178 21.15 -1.48 -7.87
N GLU A 179 19.98 -1.28 -8.47
CA GLU A 179 19.83 -1.01 -9.90
C GLU A 179 20.40 0.36 -10.27
N LEU A 180 20.16 1.39 -9.46
CA LEU A 180 20.65 2.74 -9.66
C LEU A 180 22.19 2.81 -9.62
N ARG A 181 22.84 2.03 -8.75
CA ARG A 181 24.32 1.92 -8.71
C ARG A 181 24.90 1.29 -9.97
N LEU A 182 24.19 0.37 -10.62
CA LEU A 182 24.63 -0.16 -11.91
C LEU A 182 24.61 0.94 -12.98
N ILE A 183 23.58 1.78 -12.99
CA ILE A 183 23.47 2.90 -13.93
C ILE A 183 24.61 3.90 -13.71
N GLU A 184 24.90 4.27 -12.45
CA GLU A 184 26.04 5.13 -12.10
C GLU A 184 27.37 4.58 -12.62
N LEU A 185 27.59 3.27 -12.46
CA LEU A 185 28.79 2.59 -12.92
C LEU A 185 28.87 2.54 -14.46
N PHE A 186 27.76 2.25 -15.14
CA PHE A 186 27.69 2.25 -16.60
C PHE A 186 27.98 3.64 -17.18
N CYS A 187 27.39 4.69 -16.63
CA CYS A 187 27.65 6.06 -17.07
C CYS A 187 29.09 6.49 -16.79
N GLY A 188 29.66 6.10 -15.65
CA GLY A 188 31.08 6.30 -15.35
C GLY A 188 31.99 5.56 -16.32
N ALA A 189 31.70 4.30 -16.63
CA ALA A 189 32.47 3.49 -17.58
C ALA A 189 32.38 4.06 -19.01
N LEU A 190 31.20 4.48 -19.46
CA LEU A 190 31.03 5.13 -20.76
C LEU A 190 31.78 6.46 -20.83
N GLY A 191 31.69 7.28 -19.79
CA GLY A 191 32.45 8.54 -19.70
C GLY A 191 33.96 8.30 -19.76
N PHE A 192 34.44 7.23 -19.12
CA PHE A 192 35.84 6.82 -19.20
C PHE A 192 36.21 6.37 -20.62
N CYS A 193 35.41 5.52 -21.27
CA CYS A 193 35.63 5.08 -22.64
C CYS A 193 35.66 6.23 -23.64
N ILE A 194 34.76 7.22 -23.49
CA ILE A 194 34.76 8.42 -24.33
C ILE A 194 36.04 9.22 -24.12
N GLY A 195 36.49 9.39 -22.87
CA GLY A 195 37.75 10.08 -22.60
C GLY A 195 38.98 9.33 -23.12
N VAL A 196 38.97 7.99 -23.14
CA VAL A 196 40.02 7.18 -23.81
C VAL A 196 40.01 7.41 -25.32
N LEU A 197 38.83 7.41 -25.94
CA LEU A 197 38.70 7.71 -27.37
C LEU A 197 39.18 9.12 -27.70
N GLN A 198 38.83 10.13 -26.88
CA GLN A 198 39.33 11.49 -27.03
C GLN A 198 40.84 11.57 -26.88
N MET A 199 41.43 10.86 -25.92
CA MET A 199 42.87 10.76 -25.77
C MET A 199 43.54 10.18 -27.03
N MET A 200 42.96 9.15 -27.67
CA MET A 200 43.50 8.55 -28.90
C MET A 200 43.29 9.43 -30.15
N LEU A 201 42.22 10.22 -30.20
CA LEU A 201 41.88 11.10 -31.34
C LEU A 201 42.55 12.47 -31.27
N THR A 202 42.97 12.93 -30.09
CA THR A 202 43.61 14.23 -29.93
C THR A 202 45.02 14.18 -30.53
N PRO A 203 45.32 15.00 -31.56
CA PRO A 203 46.65 15.00 -32.16
C PRO A 203 47.71 15.41 -31.12
N HIS A 204 48.83 14.68 -31.12
CA HIS A 204 50.02 14.93 -30.30
C HIS A 204 50.91 16.04 -30.88
#